data_AF-A0A2T0N518-F1
#
_entry.id   AF-A0A2T0N518-F1
#
_cell.length_a   1.000
_cell.length_b   1.000
_cell.length_c   1.000
_cell.angle_alpha   90.00
_cell.angle_beta   90.00
_cell.angle_gamma   90.00
#
_symmetry.space_group_name_H-M   'P 1'
#
loop_
_entity.id
_entity.type
_entity.pdbx_description
1 polymer ?
#
loop_
_entity_poly.entity_id
_entity_poly.type
_entity_poly.pdbx_seq_one_letter_code
_entity_poly.pdbx_strand_id
1 'polypeptide(L)'
;MPTHEREITEPVDLCLPGGRLNPEAVGWTRRPLHRANLRGWGRAKRWEYWGVVTPSHVIALVASSLDYAGVHGVYVLDRATGAEVSHDAVVPLARGAAFPERSGRGTARVEGGGVRIVIEQTAGGTSLRAHAPRVTAELQVPLPDGHESLGVVIP
;
A
#
# COMPACT_ATOMS: atom_id res chain seq x y z
N MET A 1 -11.84 -26.32 4.40
CA MET A 1 -12.35 -26.11 5.78
C MET A 1 -12.48 -24.61 5.98
N PRO A 2 -13.62 -24.09 6.45
CA PRO A 2 -13.67 -22.69 6.86
C PRO A 2 -12.69 -22.50 8.03
N THR A 3 -11.79 -21.53 7.91
CA THR A 3 -10.89 -21.16 9.00
C THR A 3 -11.72 -20.47 10.09
N HIS A 4 -11.64 -20.95 11.34
CA HIS A 4 -12.31 -20.40 12.52
C HIS A 4 -11.68 -19.07 13.00
N GLU A 5 -11.18 -18.27 12.06
CA GLU A 5 -10.40 -17.09 12.40
C GLU A 5 -11.34 -15.94 12.82
N ARG A 6 -11.01 -15.29 13.94
CA ARG A 6 -11.89 -14.29 14.58
C ARG A 6 -11.96 -13.02 13.73
N GLU A 7 -13.17 -12.47 13.59
CA GLU A 7 -13.35 -11.10 13.10
C GLU A 7 -12.96 -10.10 14.21
N ILE A 8 -12.03 -9.20 13.89
CA ILE A 8 -11.63 -8.08 14.74
C ILE A 8 -12.45 -6.87 14.31
N THR A 9 -13.20 -6.31 15.26
CA THR A 9 -14.14 -5.21 15.03
C THR A 9 -13.71 -3.89 15.67
N GLU A 10 -12.65 -3.91 16.48
CA GLU A 10 -12.07 -2.73 17.14
C GLU A 10 -10.60 -2.53 16.73
N PRO A 11 -10.08 -1.28 16.78
CA PRO A 11 -8.67 -1.02 16.50
C PRO A 11 -7.74 -1.85 17.39
N VAL A 12 -6.73 -2.48 16.77
CA VAL A 12 -5.78 -3.34 17.47
C VAL A 12 -4.34 -3.04 17.03
N ASP A 13 -3.41 -3.12 17.97
CA ASP A 13 -1.97 -3.04 17.67
C ASP A 13 -1.46 -4.42 17.24
N LEU A 14 -0.75 -4.47 16.10
CA LEU A 14 -0.18 -5.71 15.55
C LEU A 14 0.86 -6.34 16.50
N CYS A 15 1.65 -5.51 17.17
CA CYS A 15 2.69 -5.93 18.10
C CYS A 15 2.44 -5.35 19.49
N LEU A 16 2.74 -6.15 20.52
CA LEU A 16 2.83 -5.70 21.91
C LEU A 16 3.99 -4.71 22.09
N PRO A 17 4.06 -3.94 23.20
CA PRO A 17 5.17 -3.02 23.46
C PRO A 17 6.57 -3.66 23.38
N GLY A 18 6.69 -4.97 23.63
CA GLY A 18 7.94 -5.73 23.49
C GLY A 18 8.30 -6.15 22.06
N GLY A 19 7.50 -5.80 21.05
CA GLY A 19 7.73 -6.14 19.64
C GLY A 19 7.27 -7.54 19.22
N ARG A 20 6.78 -8.37 20.15
CA ARG A 20 6.14 -9.65 19.83
C ARG A 20 4.78 -9.42 19.19
N LEU A 21 4.37 -10.33 18.30
CA LEU A 21 3.00 -10.38 17.77
C LEU A 21 1.99 -10.34 18.93
N ASN A 22 1.00 -9.47 18.81
CA ASN A 22 -0.14 -9.43 19.72
C ASN A 22 -1.11 -10.57 19.35
N PRO A 23 -1.37 -11.55 20.24
CA PRO A 23 -2.33 -12.61 19.96
C PRO A 23 -3.73 -12.09 19.62
N GLU A 24 -4.14 -10.95 20.19
CA GLU A 24 -5.43 -10.32 19.89
C GLU A 24 -5.50 -9.69 18.49
N ALA A 25 -4.35 -9.52 17.81
CA ALA A 25 -4.29 -9.05 16.44
C ALA A 25 -4.42 -10.17 15.40
N VAL A 26 -4.31 -11.45 15.82
CA VAL A 26 -4.50 -12.62 14.94
C VAL A 26 -5.99 -12.77 14.67
N GLY A 27 -6.35 -12.72 13.40
CA GLY A 27 -7.72 -12.48 13.00
C GLY A 27 -7.81 -11.89 11.60
N TRP A 28 -9.03 -11.51 11.24
CA TRP A 28 -9.31 -10.74 10.03
C TRP A 28 -10.21 -9.54 10.36
N THR A 29 -10.25 -8.55 9.47
CA THR A 29 -11.06 -7.33 9.63
C THR A 29 -11.78 -6.99 8.33
N ARG A 30 -12.95 -6.34 8.42
CA ARG A 30 -13.67 -5.74 7.27
C ARG A 30 -13.31 -4.28 7.00
N ARG A 31 -12.44 -3.72 7.84
CA ARG A 31 -11.95 -2.33 7.81
C ARG A 31 -10.49 -2.33 8.24
N PRO A 32 -9.67 -1.32 7.90
CA PRO A 32 -8.27 -1.29 8.29
C PRO A 32 -8.12 -0.92 9.79
N LEU A 33 -8.26 -1.92 10.66
CA LEU A 33 -8.26 -1.76 12.12
C LEU A 33 -6.91 -2.08 12.76
N HIS A 34 -6.02 -2.80 12.07
CA HIS A 34 -4.66 -3.06 12.55
C HIS A 34 -3.78 -1.83 12.45
N ARG A 35 -3.06 -1.53 13.53
CA ARG A 35 -1.88 -0.66 13.51
C ARG A 35 -0.65 -1.53 13.32
N ALA A 36 0.01 -1.42 12.17
CA ALA A 36 1.24 -2.13 11.82
C ALA A 36 2.47 -1.52 12.53
N ASN A 37 2.45 -1.52 13.87
CA ASN A 37 3.47 -0.95 14.76
C ASN A 37 4.72 -1.85 14.92
N LEU A 38 5.16 -2.49 13.83
CA LEU A 38 6.36 -3.33 13.78
C LEU A 38 7.59 -2.53 14.23
N ARG A 39 8.43 -3.16 15.04
CA ARG A 39 9.70 -2.61 15.52
C ARG A 39 10.89 -3.33 14.89
N GLY A 40 12.05 -2.67 14.91
CA GLY A 40 13.29 -3.19 14.34
C GLY A 40 13.55 -2.66 12.92
N TRP A 41 14.71 -3.04 12.38
CA TRP A 41 15.18 -2.61 11.06
C TRP A 41 15.72 -3.80 10.27
N GLY A 42 15.56 -3.75 8.95
CA GLY A 42 16.15 -4.68 7.98
C GLY A 42 15.23 -5.80 7.52
N ARG A 43 14.03 -5.91 8.08
CA ARG A 43 13.03 -6.93 7.70
C ARG A 43 11.58 -6.44 7.75
N ALA A 44 11.33 -5.17 8.14
CA ALA A 44 9.98 -4.63 8.09
C ALA A 44 9.64 -4.30 6.63
N LYS A 45 8.64 -4.99 6.09
CA LYS A 45 8.13 -4.76 4.74
C LYS A 45 6.83 -3.97 4.83
N ARG A 46 6.79 -2.85 4.14
CA ARG A 46 5.61 -1.98 3.99
C ARG A 46 5.44 -1.72 2.50
N TRP A 47 4.23 -1.84 1.99
CA TRP A 47 3.96 -1.52 0.60
C TRP A 47 2.52 -1.06 0.40
N GLU A 48 2.34 -0.23 -0.61
CA GLU A 48 1.05 0.06 -1.23
C GLU A 48 1.13 -0.40 -2.68
N TYR A 49 0.11 -1.13 -3.11
CA TYR A 49 -0.05 -1.57 -4.48
C TYR A 49 -1.41 -1.14 -4.99
N TRP A 50 -1.44 -0.41 -6.09
CA TRP A 50 -2.67 0.01 -6.74
C TRP A 50 -2.69 -0.50 -8.17
N GLY A 51 -3.63 -1.37 -8.49
CA GLY A 51 -3.95 -1.76 -9.86
C GLY A 51 -5.27 -1.11 -10.27
N VAL A 52 -5.23 -0.21 -11.24
CA VAL A 52 -6.41 0.51 -11.75
C VAL A 52 -6.66 0.09 -13.17
N VAL A 53 -7.86 -0.41 -13.43
CA VAL A 53 -8.33 -0.77 -14.77
C VAL A 53 -9.37 0.24 -15.21
N THR A 54 -9.09 0.91 -16.31
CA THR A 54 -10.03 1.85 -16.97
C THR A 54 -10.38 1.31 -18.36
N PRO A 55 -11.38 1.88 -19.07
CA PRO A 55 -11.69 1.47 -20.43
C PRO A 55 -10.50 1.56 -21.40
N SER A 56 -9.62 2.56 -21.24
CA SER A 56 -8.51 2.82 -22.17
C SER A 56 -7.14 2.36 -21.66
N HIS A 57 -6.93 2.33 -20.34
CA HIS A 57 -5.62 2.04 -19.75
C HIS A 57 -5.69 1.11 -18.54
N VAL A 58 -4.64 0.33 -18.34
CA VAL A 58 -4.33 -0.32 -17.06
C VAL A 58 -3.13 0.40 -16.44
N ILE A 59 -3.24 0.77 -15.17
CA ILE A 59 -2.19 1.46 -14.44
C ILE A 59 -1.85 0.64 -13.20
N ALA A 60 -0.58 0.37 -12.95
CA ALA A 60 -0.13 -0.22 -11.70
C ALA A 60 0.91 0.67 -11.01
N LEU A 61 0.74 0.88 -9.71
CA LEU A 61 1.65 1.66 -8.86
C LEU A 61 2.15 0.78 -7.73
N VAL A 62 3.46 0.79 -7.52
CA VAL A 62 4.13 0.11 -6.41
C VAL A 62 4.92 1.13 -5.61
N ALA A 63 4.52 1.35 -4.37
CA ALA A 63 5.30 2.08 -3.38
C ALA A 63 5.70 1.10 -2.28
N SER A 64 6.99 0.91 -2.01
CA SER A 64 7.42 -0.04 -0.97
C SER A 64 8.63 0.41 -0.16
N SER A 65 8.77 -0.16 1.03
CA SER A 65 9.96 -0.10 1.88
C SER A 65 10.20 -1.47 2.50
N LEU A 66 11.42 -1.99 2.31
CA LEU A 66 11.94 -3.20 2.95
C LEU A 66 12.95 -2.86 4.06
N ASP A 67 12.94 -1.61 4.53
CA ASP A 67 13.96 -0.93 5.34
C ASP A 67 15.32 -0.75 4.61
N TYR A 68 15.91 -1.81 4.06
CA TYR A 68 17.22 -1.73 3.39
C TYR A 68 17.12 -1.35 1.90
N ALA A 69 15.93 -1.44 1.31
CA ALA A 69 15.66 -1.07 -0.07
C ALA A 69 14.22 -0.55 -0.22
N GLY A 70 14.02 0.44 -1.07
CA GLY A 70 12.73 0.81 -1.61
C GLY A 70 12.63 0.22 -3.02
N VAL A 71 11.55 -0.50 -3.31
CA VAL A 71 11.27 -1.02 -4.66
C VAL A 71 10.02 -0.32 -5.15
N HIS A 72 10.18 0.61 -6.08
CA HIS A 72 9.11 1.46 -6.58
C HIS A 72 8.85 1.15 -8.04
N GLY A 73 7.60 1.23 -8.47
CA GLY A 73 7.22 0.86 -9.83
C GLY A 73 6.02 1.68 -10.31
N VAL A 74 6.09 2.11 -11.56
CA VAL A 74 4.97 2.69 -12.31
C VAL A 74 4.83 1.92 -13.61
N TYR A 75 3.62 1.41 -13.87
CA TYR A 75 3.27 0.71 -15.09
C TYR A 75 2.02 1.32 -15.70
N VAL A 76 2.03 1.50 -17.02
CA VAL A 76 0.88 1.91 -17.81
C VAL A 76 0.80 1.07 -19.07
N LEU A 77 -0.39 0.52 -19.34
CA LEU A 77 -0.76 -0.18 -20.57
C LEU A 77 -1.86 0.61 -21.28
N ASP A 78 -1.65 0.94 -22.55
CA ASP A 78 -2.72 1.33 -23.47
C ASP A 78 -3.42 0.07 -23.97
N ARG A 79 -4.72 -0.05 -23.67
CA ARG A 79 -5.52 -1.24 -23.98
C ARG A 79 -5.94 -1.33 -25.45
N ALA A 80 -5.96 -0.21 -26.18
CA ALA A 80 -6.34 -0.18 -27.58
C ALA A 80 -5.17 -0.60 -28.47
N THR A 81 -3.96 -0.15 -28.15
CA THR A 81 -2.76 -0.44 -28.94
C THR A 81 -1.93 -1.59 -28.40
N GLY A 82 -2.08 -1.93 -27.11
CA GLY A 82 -1.21 -2.88 -26.40
C GLY A 82 0.15 -2.30 -26.02
N ALA A 83 0.39 -1.01 -26.27
CA ALA A 83 1.65 -0.37 -25.91
C ALA A 83 1.77 -0.22 -24.39
N GLU A 84 2.94 -0.52 -23.85
CA GLU A 84 3.22 -0.39 -22.42
C GLU A 84 4.43 0.51 -22.14
N VAL A 85 4.38 1.16 -20.98
CA VAL A 85 5.48 1.93 -20.40
C VAL A 85 5.62 1.50 -18.95
N SER A 86 6.83 1.10 -18.56
CA SER A 86 7.18 0.73 -17.19
C SER A 86 8.44 1.44 -16.73
N HIS A 87 8.45 1.81 -15.45
CA HIS A 87 9.60 2.39 -14.78
C HIS A 87 9.70 1.84 -13.36
N ASP A 88 10.75 1.07 -13.12
CA ASP A 88 11.08 0.50 -11.82
C ASP A 88 12.33 1.15 -11.23
N ALA A 89 12.34 1.33 -9.92
CA ALA A 89 13.45 1.89 -9.19
C ALA A 89 13.76 1.06 -7.94
N VAL A 90 15.05 0.78 -7.72
CA VAL A 90 15.56 0.25 -6.46
C VAL A 90 16.33 1.36 -5.76
N VAL A 91 15.83 1.82 -4.62
CA VAL A 91 16.38 2.94 -3.86
C VAL A 91 17.06 2.42 -2.59
N PRO A 92 18.37 2.65 -2.39
CA PRO A 92 19.07 2.20 -1.19
C PRO A 92 18.45 2.73 0.09
N LEU A 93 18.38 1.87 1.12
CA LEU A 93 17.88 2.17 2.46
C LEU A 93 16.44 2.70 2.48
N ALA A 94 15.65 2.38 1.44
CA ALA A 94 14.31 2.91 1.24
C ALA A 94 14.22 4.43 1.39
N ARG A 95 15.29 5.15 1.01
CA ARG A 95 15.35 6.61 1.15
C ARG A 95 14.18 7.24 0.41
N GLY A 96 13.52 8.21 1.05
CA GLY A 96 12.36 8.89 0.47
C GLY A 96 11.03 8.14 0.65
N ALA A 97 11.05 6.92 1.19
CA ALA A 97 9.83 6.17 1.50
C ALA A 97 9.28 6.53 2.89
N ALA A 98 7.99 6.83 2.97
CA ALA A 98 7.25 7.01 4.21
C ALA A 98 5.86 6.41 4.08
N PHE A 99 5.43 5.66 5.10
CA PHE A 99 4.14 4.95 5.12
C PHE A 99 3.42 5.24 6.44
N PRO A 100 2.07 5.35 6.41
CA PRO A 100 1.28 5.38 7.63
C PRO A 100 1.35 4.01 8.32
N GLU A 101 1.17 3.99 9.64
CA GLU A 101 1.11 2.73 10.41
C GLU A 101 -0.22 1.98 10.21
N ARG A 102 -1.22 2.62 9.61
CA ARG A 102 -2.54 2.03 9.35
C ARG A 102 -2.83 2.16 7.87
N SER A 103 -3.20 1.04 7.23
CA SER A 103 -3.66 1.04 5.84
C SER A 103 -4.96 1.82 5.71
N GLY A 104 -5.25 2.34 4.52
CA GLY A 104 -6.50 3.05 4.21
C GLY A 104 -6.65 4.41 4.89
N ARG A 105 -5.60 4.96 5.51
CA ARG A 105 -5.61 6.31 6.10
C ARG A 105 -4.22 6.96 6.12
N GLY A 106 -4.20 8.25 5.84
CA GLY A 106 -2.96 9.03 5.82
C GLY A 106 -2.27 8.94 4.47
N THR A 107 -0.96 9.24 4.45
CA THR A 107 -0.23 9.41 3.20
C THR A 107 0.95 8.45 3.12
N ALA A 108 0.94 7.57 2.12
CA ALA A 108 2.13 6.85 1.70
C ALA A 108 2.83 7.63 0.58
N ARG A 109 4.15 7.76 0.68
CA ARG A 109 4.97 8.45 -0.33
C ARG A 109 6.28 7.73 -0.55
N VAL A 110 6.74 7.70 -1.78
CA VAL A 110 8.07 7.22 -2.17
C VAL A 110 8.68 8.16 -3.20
N GLU A 111 9.99 8.32 -3.15
CA GLU A 111 10.73 9.15 -4.09
C GLU A 111 12.18 8.65 -4.25
N GLY A 112 12.57 8.34 -5.48
CA GLY A 112 13.93 7.95 -5.82
C GLY A 112 14.00 7.19 -7.14
N GLY A 113 15.20 7.17 -7.76
CA GLY A 113 15.42 6.47 -9.03
C GLY A 113 14.54 6.97 -10.18
N GLY A 114 14.13 8.25 -10.15
CA GLY A 114 13.23 8.84 -11.16
C GLY A 114 11.75 8.56 -10.94
N VAL A 115 11.39 7.78 -9.91
CA VAL A 115 10.00 7.47 -9.55
C VAL A 115 9.59 8.28 -8.33
N ARG A 116 8.42 8.92 -8.41
CA ARG A 116 7.74 9.56 -7.27
C ARG A 116 6.29 9.12 -7.25
N ILE A 117 5.82 8.61 -6.11
CA ILE A 117 4.43 8.19 -5.91
C ILE A 117 3.94 8.77 -4.60
N VAL A 118 2.74 9.35 -4.61
CA VAL A 118 2.03 9.83 -3.42
C VAL A 118 0.62 9.24 -3.44
N ILE A 119 0.25 8.58 -2.34
CA ILE A 119 -1.02 7.91 -2.14
C ILE A 119 -1.63 8.52 -0.88
N GLU A 120 -2.67 9.33 -1.05
CA GLU A 120 -3.37 10.00 0.04
C GLU A 120 -4.72 9.33 0.27
N GLN A 121 -4.87 8.68 1.41
CA GLN A 121 -6.06 7.92 1.78
C GLN A 121 -6.86 8.69 2.82
N THR A 122 -8.12 8.96 2.50
CA THR A 122 -9.09 9.68 3.34
C THR A 122 -10.37 8.87 3.47
N ALA A 123 -11.29 9.32 4.33
CA ALA A 123 -12.60 8.70 4.46
C ALA A 123 -13.45 8.75 3.17
N GLY A 124 -13.19 9.71 2.27
CA GLY A 124 -13.94 9.86 1.02
C GLY A 124 -13.33 9.12 -0.18
N GLY A 125 -12.13 8.55 -0.04
CA GLY A 125 -11.41 7.94 -1.16
C GLY A 125 -9.90 8.10 -1.09
N THR A 126 -9.26 7.69 -2.17
CA THR A 126 -7.80 7.72 -2.33
C THR A 126 -7.40 8.58 -3.53
N SER A 127 -6.51 9.54 -3.33
CA SER A 127 -5.81 10.23 -4.41
C SER A 127 -4.49 9.53 -4.69
N LEU A 128 -4.26 9.21 -5.97
CA LEU A 128 -3.03 8.61 -6.47
C LEU A 128 -2.33 9.62 -7.37
N ARG A 129 -1.09 9.97 -7.06
CA ARG A 129 -0.23 10.80 -7.92
C ARG A 129 1.07 10.06 -8.16
N ALA A 130 1.42 9.86 -9.42
CA ALA A 130 2.63 9.17 -9.82
C ALA A 130 3.35 9.94 -10.93
N HIS A 131 4.67 10.02 -10.81
CA HIS A 131 5.56 10.59 -11.80
C HIS A 131 6.74 9.64 -12.01
N ALA A 132 7.00 9.33 -13.27
CA ALA A 132 8.17 8.59 -13.75
C ALA A 132 8.54 9.14 -15.13
N PRO A 133 9.70 8.77 -15.72
CA PRO A 133 9.99 9.14 -17.09
C PRO A 133 8.81 8.74 -18.00
N ARG A 134 8.41 9.63 -18.93
CA ARG A 134 7.31 9.39 -19.88
C ARG A 134 5.92 9.13 -19.26
N VAL A 135 5.76 9.16 -17.94
CA VAL A 135 4.49 8.88 -17.25
C VAL A 135 4.23 9.93 -16.18
N THR A 136 3.09 10.61 -16.29
CA THR A 136 2.48 11.36 -15.20
C THR A 136 1.04 10.87 -15.07
N ALA A 137 0.66 10.45 -13.88
CA ALA A 137 -0.67 9.94 -13.61
C ALA A 137 -1.23 10.59 -12.34
N GLU A 138 -2.48 11.03 -12.43
CA GLU A 138 -3.25 11.52 -11.30
C GLU A 138 -4.63 10.86 -11.37
N LEU A 139 -5.00 10.17 -10.30
CA LEU A 139 -6.28 9.47 -10.20
C LEU A 139 -6.95 9.78 -8.86
N GLN A 140 -8.28 9.81 -8.89
CA GLN A 140 -9.12 9.86 -7.70
C GLN A 140 -9.97 8.60 -7.68
N VAL A 141 -9.81 7.81 -6.63
CA VAL A 141 -10.56 6.58 -6.41
C VAL A 141 -11.53 6.83 -5.25
N PRO A 142 -12.83 7.06 -5.53
CA PRO A 142 -13.81 7.27 -4.47
C PRO A 142 -13.97 6.00 -3.63
N LEU A 143 -14.25 6.17 -2.34
CA LEU A 143 -14.62 5.07 -1.45
C LEU A 143 -16.14 5.11 -1.21
N PRO A 144 -16.93 4.21 -1.83
CA PRO A 144 -18.37 4.20 -1.65
C PRO A 144 -18.79 3.89 -0.21
N ASP A 145 -19.94 4.41 0.19
CA ASP A 145 -20.52 4.09 1.49
C ASP A 145 -20.74 2.58 1.64
N GLY A 146 -20.38 2.04 2.79
CA GLY A 146 -20.49 0.61 3.09
C GLY A 146 -19.42 -0.26 2.41
N HIS A 147 -18.45 0.31 1.69
CA HIS A 147 -17.33 -0.46 1.16
C HIS A 147 -16.53 -1.13 2.29
N GLU A 148 -16.22 -2.41 2.13
CA GLU A 148 -15.44 -3.20 3.07
C GLU A 148 -14.07 -3.52 2.48
N SER A 149 -13.07 -3.66 3.35
CA SER A 149 -11.70 -4.05 3.02
C SER A 149 -11.32 -5.29 3.82
N LEU A 150 -10.58 -6.23 3.24
CA LEU A 150 -10.09 -7.38 3.99
C LEU A 150 -8.69 -7.10 4.57
N GLY A 151 -8.57 -7.09 5.90
CA GLY A 151 -7.29 -7.19 6.61
C GLY A 151 -7.12 -8.58 7.20
N VAL A 152 -5.91 -9.15 7.14
CA VAL A 152 -5.60 -10.47 7.72
C VAL A 152 -4.21 -10.43 8.33
N VAL A 153 -4.06 -11.02 9.52
CA VAL A 153 -2.75 -11.29 10.12
C VAL A 153 -2.41 -12.76 9.92
N ILE A 154 -1.29 -13.03 9.25
CA ILE A 154 -0.76 -14.37 9.03
C ILE A 154 0.55 -14.48 9.83
N PRO A 155 0.53 -15.19 10.99
CA PRO A 155 1.69 -15.31 11.89
C PRO A 155 2.81 -16.20 11.36
#